data_AF-D7KIK9-F1
#
_entry.id   AF-D7KIK9-F1
#
_cell.length_a   1.000
_cell.length_b   1.000
_cell.length_c   1.000
_cell.angle_alpha   90.00
_cell.angle_beta   90.00
_cell.angle_gamma   90.00
#
_symmetry.space_group_name_H-M   'P 1'
#
loop_
_entity.id
_entity.type
_entity.pdbx_description
1 polymer ?
#
loop_
_entity_poly.entity_id
_entity_poly.type
_entity_poly.pdbx_seq_one_letter_code
_entity_poly.pdbx_strand_id
1 'polypeptide(L)'
;MKRHCVFVAILVLIFHLVQSQNQTDCDSLFFWLNDCDRFPDDVYDRKWYPVFQNSWTQVTTNLNLNISTIYYELPQGVMATAATPLNTNATLNIKWTIEPPTTPFYSYIHFAELQSLRANDTREFNVTLNGEYTFGPYSPKPLKTETLQDLSPEQCTGGACILQLVKTLKSTLPPLLNAIEAFTVIDFPQMETNEDDDLSSSGLTGVITQGFKNLTHLQYLDLSDNNLTGEIPKFLADIQSLLVINLSGNNLTGSVPFSLLQKKGLKLNVQGNPHLLCTDGLCANKGDEHKKKSITVPLVASIASIAGLICALVLLFILKKKTPLKFEDYV
;
A
#
# COMPACT_ATOMS: atom_id res chain seq x y z
N MET A 1 11.84 14.83 6.43
CA MET A 1 11.50 13.43 6.10
C MET A 1 11.00 13.38 4.68
N LYS A 2 11.71 12.67 3.79
CA LYS A 2 11.40 12.61 2.36
C LYS A 2 10.06 11.89 2.16
N ARG A 3 9.08 12.60 1.61
CA ARG A 3 7.94 12.05 0.87
C ARG A 3 7.99 12.73 -0.49
N HIS A 4 7.84 11.97 -1.57
CA HIS A 4 7.32 12.30 -2.90
C HIS A 4 7.85 11.25 -3.90
N CYS A 5 7.11 10.16 -4.00
CA CYS A 5 6.73 9.51 -5.25
C CYS A 5 5.61 8.55 -4.86
N VAL A 6 4.40 8.81 -5.35
CA VAL A 6 3.32 7.84 -5.33
C VAL A 6 3.70 6.78 -6.37
N PHE A 7 4.51 5.81 -5.95
CA PHE A 7 4.35 4.44 -6.37
C PHE A 7 3.55 3.80 -5.23
N VAL A 8 2.32 3.44 -5.52
CA VAL A 8 1.58 2.52 -4.66
C VAL A 8 2.25 1.15 -4.85
N ALA A 9 3.36 0.93 -4.14
CA ALA A 9 3.84 -0.41 -3.87
C ALA A 9 2.94 -0.95 -2.75
N ILE A 10 1.78 -1.50 -3.13
CA ILE A 10 0.99 -2.32 -2.21
C ILE A 10 1.78 -3.62 -2.02
N LEU A 11 2.56 -3.60 -0.96
CA LEU A 11 3.03 -4.78 -0.26
C LEU A 11 1.84 -5.33 0.55
N VAL A 12 1.00 -6.19 -0.02
CA VAL A 12 0.10 -7.09 0.75
C VAL A 12 -0.13 -8.40 -0.02
N LEU A 13 0.69 -9.39 0.36
CA LEU A 13 0.31 -10.74 0.81
C LEU A 13 -0.54 -11.66 -0.10
N ILE A 14 0.20 -12.55 -0.76
CA ILE A 14 0.16 -14.02 -0.62
C ILE A 14 -0.99 -14.83 -1.23
N PHE A 15 -0.56 -15.75 -2.12
CA PHE A 15 -0.96 -17.16 -2.21
C PHE A 15 -2.18 -17.55 -1.36
N HIS A 16 -3.36 -17.22 -1.86
CA HIS A 16 -4.53 -18.06 -1.62
C HIS A 16 -4.76 -18.86 -2.89
N LEU A 17 -4.10 -20.03 -2.91
CA LEU A 17 -4.50 -21.32 -3.49
C LEU A 17 -3.26 -22.03 -4.09
N VAL A 18 -3.06 -23.29 -3.68
CA VAL A 18 -1.89 -24.19 -3.87
C VAL A 18 -0.77 -23.88 -2.88
N GLN A 19 -0.57 -24.60 -1.76
CA GLN A 19 -0.93 -25.96 -1.40
C GLN A 19 -0.93 -26.08 0.14
N SER A 20 -1.92 -26.79 0.70
CA SER A 20 -1.81 -27.66 1.89
C SER A 20 -1.01 -27.15 3.11
N GLN A 21 -1.75 -26.70 4.14
CA GLN A 21 -1.51 -26.89 5.59
C GLN A 21 -0.03 -27.09 6.03
N ASN A 22 0.53 -26.06 6.68
CA ASN A 22 1.82 -25.98 7.42
C ASN A 22 3.04 -25.33 6.73
N GLN A 23 2.88 -24.23 5.99
CA GLN A 23 4.04 -23.37 5.66
C GLN A 23 3.63 -21.90 5.74
N THR A 24 4.24 -21.14 6.66
CA THR A 24 3.94 -19.72 6.92
C THR A 24 4.69 -18.79 5.96
N ASP A 25 3.93 -18.10 5.10
CA ASP A 25 4.10 -16.77 4.49
C ASP A 25 5.51 -16.16 4.29
N CYS A 26 6.03 -16.24 3.06
CA CYS A 26 7.30 -15.64 2.60
C CYS A 26 7.18 -15.05 1.17
N ASP A 27 7.94 -14.00 0.86
CA ASP A 27 7.72 -13.13 -0.31
C ASP A 27 8.76 -13.33 -1.46
N SER A 28 9.87 -14.05 -1.24
CA SER A 28 10.97 -14.19 -2.25
C SER A 28 11.74 -15.51 -2.09
N LEU A 29 12.50 -15.97 -3.11
CA LEU A 29 13.25 -17.25 -3.07
C LEU A 29 14.79 -17.04 -3.01
N PHE A 30 15.46 -17.80 -2.13
CA PHE A 30 16.89 -17.76 -1.72
C PHE A 30 17.44 -19.19 -1.48
N PHE A 31 18.63 -19.44 -0.90
CA PHE A 31 19.23 -20.78 -0.72
C PHE A 31 19.82 -21.01 0.71
N TRP A 32 19.10 -21.69 1.62
CA TRP A 32 19.58 -22.29 2.91
C TRP A 32 18.59 -23.28 3.61
N LEU A 33 18.61 -23.53 4.92
CA LEU A 33 17.77 -24.54 5.63
C LEU A 33 16.82 -23.91 6.67
N ASN A 34 15.57 -24.38 6.64
CA ASN A 34 14.43 -24.27 7.59
C ASN A 34 14.18 -22.90 8.25
N ASP A 35 13.06 -22.31 7.87
CA ASP A 35 12.52 -20.98 8.19
C ASP A 35 12.96 -19.86 7.24
N CYS A 36 12.06 -18.89 7.03
CA CYS A 36 12.32 -17.74 6.16
C CYS A 36 13.14 -16.71 6.90
N ASP A 37 14.28 -16.36 6.31
CA ASP A 37 15.22 -15.45 6.92
C ASP A 37 14.90 -14.01 6.54
N ARG A 38 14.97 -13.13 7.54
CA ARG A 38 15.04 -11.69 7.36
C ARG A 38 16.49 -11.27 7.48
N PHE A 39 16.94 -10.44 6.56
CA PHE A 39 18.30 -9.93 6.54
C PHE A 39 18.30 -8.51 7.13
N PRO A 40 19.08 -8.22 8.18
CA PRO A 40 19.08 -6.89 8.81
C PRO A 40 19.46 -5.74 7.87
N ASP A 41 20.18 -6.05 6.79
CA ASP A 41 20.60 -5.12 5.74
C ASP A 41 19.60 -5.01 4.56
N ASP A 42 18.50 -5.77 4.59
CA ASP A 42 17.43 -5.62 3.60
C ASP A 42 16.56 -4.41 3.96
N VAL A 43 16.74 -3.31 3.22
CA VAL A 43 16.02 -2.04 3.44
C VAL A 43 14.51 -2.17 3.28
N TYR A 44 14.05 -3.21 2.57
CA TYR A 44 12.64 -3.49 2.33
C TYR A 44 12.08 -4.55 3.29
N ASP A 45 12.90 -5.06 4.23
CA ASP A 45 12.52 -6.08 5.23
C ASP A 45 11.83 -7.30 4.59
N ARG A 46 12.27 -7.69 3.38
CA ARG A 46 11.73 -8.85 2.67
C ARG A 46 12.10 -10.13 3.40
N LYS A 47 11.22 -11.12 3.26
CA LYS A 47 11.49 -12.49 3.69
C LYS A 47 11.99 -13.31 2.51
N TRP A 48 13.13 -13.96 2.71
CA TRP A 48 13.76 -14.80 1.70
C TRP A 48 13.60 -16.29 2.06
N TYR A 49 13.00 -17.06 1.16
CA TYR A 49 12.69 -18.47 1.34
C TYR A 49 13.76 -19.36 0.72
N PRO A 50 14.38 -20.27 1.46
CA PRO A 50 15.40 -21.11 0.91
C PRO A 50 14.88 -22.23 -0.04
N VAL A 51 15.43 -22.34 -1.24
CA VAL A 51 15.10 -23.31 -2.28
C VAL A 51 16.33 -24.12 -2.61
N PHE A 52 16.43 -25.36 -2.15
CA PHE A 52 17.57 -26.20 -2.50
C PHE A 52 17.11 -27.58 -2.96
N GLN A 53 17.76 -28.12 -3.99
CA GLN A 53 17.49 -29.47 -4.50
C GLN A 53 18.69 -30.38 -4.22
N ASN A 54 18.44 -31.67 -3.99
CA ASN A 54 19.49 -32.66 -3.74
C ASN A 54 20.49 -32.80 -4.91
N SER A 55 20.11 -32.35 -6.10
CA SER A 55 20.95 -32.33 -7.31
C SER A 55 21.87 -31.10 -7.40
N TRP A 56 21.80 -30.18 -6.42
CA TRP A 56 22.56 -28.94 -6.39
C TRP A 56 23.62 -28.95 -5.28
N THR A 57 24.62 -28.10 -5.44
CA THR A 57 25.60 -27.74 -4.42
C THR A 57 25.55 -26.24 -4.17
N GLN A 58 25.80 -25.84 -2.93
CA GLN A 58 25.86 -24.44 -2.55
C GLN A 58 27.25 -23.87 -2.84
N VAL A 59 27.28 -22.63 -3.29
CA VAL A 59 28.47 -21.80 -3.42
C VAL A 59 28.30 -20.59 -2.51
N THR A 60 29.30 -20.28 -1.70
CA THR A 60 29.28 -19.12 -0.79
C THR A 60 30.55 -18.32 -0.91
N THR A 61 30.48 -17.04 -0.52
CA THR A 61 31.65 -16.18 -0.36
C THR A 61 31.51 -15.31 0.88
N ASN A 62 32.64 -14.98 1.51
CA ASN A 62 32.71 -14.00 2.59
C ASN A 62 33.25 -12.64 2.10
N LEU A 63 33.49 -12.51 0.79
CA LEU A 63 33.96 -11.27 0.19
C LEU A 63 32.80 -10.30 -0.02
N ASN A 64 33.09 -9.00 0.06
CA ASN A 64 32.09 -7.97 -0.21
C ASN A 64 31.72 -7.96 -1.69
N LEU A 65 30.41 -7.94 -1.95
CA LEU A 65 29.86 -7.82 -3.30
C LEU A 65 29.70 -6.34 -3.66
N ASN A 66 30.08 -5.99 -4.89
CA ASN A 66 29.77 -4.70 -5.46
C ASN A 66 28.29 -4.68 -5.88
N ILE A 67 27.45 -4.14 -5.00
CA ILE A 67 26.03 -3.96 -5.25
C ILE A 67 25.86 -2.72 -6.13
N SER A 68 25.80 -2.94 -7.44
CA SER A 68 25.89 -1.86 -8.44
C SER A 68 24.54 -1.30 -8.89
N THR A 69 23.43 -1.94 -8.50
CA THR A 69 22.09 -1.61 -8.96
C THR A 69 21.39 -0.68 -7.98
N ILE A 70 21.31 0.62 -8.31
CA ILE A 70 20.52 1.61 -7.55
C ILE A 70 19.01 1.30 -7.51
N TYR A 71 18.54 0.39 -8.36
CA TYR A 71 17.12 0.04 -8.50
C TYR A 71 16.72 -1.23 -7.74
N TYR A 72 17.69 -2.08 -7.40
CA TYR A 72 17.46 -3.36 -6.71
C TYR A 72 18.43 -3.45 -5.54
N GLU A 73 17.98 -2.98 -4.37
CA GLU A 73 18.74 -3.03 -3.13
C GLU A 73 18.59 -4.43 -2.54
N LEU A 74 19.49 -5.35 -2.92
CA LEU A 74 19.49 -6.75 -2.48
C LEU A 74 20.37 -6.90 -1.23
N PRO A 75 19.94 -7.67 -0.20
CA PRO A 75 20.77 -7.91 0.97
C PRO A 75 22.04 -8.69 0.59
N GLN A 76 23.17 -8.31 1.20
CA GLN A 76 24.47 -8.91 0.94
C GLN A 76 24.47 -10.40 1.31
N GLY A 77 23.79 -10.76 2.41
CA GLY A 77 23.67 -12.15 2.84
C GLY A 77 23.02 -13.06 1.79
N VAL A 78 22.02 -12.54 1.07
CA VAL A 78 21.38 -13.26 -0.04
C VAL A 78 22.34 -13.41 -1.21
N MET A 79 22.91 -12.30 -1.66
CA MET A 79 23.76 -12.35 -2.85
C MET A 79 25.09 -13.08 -2.62
N ALA A 80 25.54 -13.22 -1.37
CA ALA A 80 26.75 -13.96 -0.97
C ALA A 80 26.63 -15.48 -1.08
N THR A 81 25.45 -16.00 -1.47
CA THR A 81 25.27 -17.43 -1.76
C THR A 81 24.67 -17.66 -3.13
N ALA A 82 24.90 -18.86 -3.68
CA ALA A 82 24.33 -19.32 -4.92
C ALA A 82 24.15 -20.83 -4.92
N ALA A 83 23.23 -21.33 -5.75
CA ALA A 83 23.16 -22.75 -6.09
C ALA A 83 23.75 -23.00 -7.47
N THR A 84 24.37 -24.17 -7.61
CA THR A 84 24.86 -24.68 -8.90
C THR A 84 24.64 -26.20 -8.97
N PRO A 85 24.33 -26.77 -10.14
CA PRO A 85 24.18 -28.22 -10.28
C PRO A 85 25.44 -29.01 -9.90
N LEU A 86 25.26 -30.16 -9.24
CA LEU A 86 26.36 -31.10 -8.95
C LEU A 86 26.96 -31.70 -10.23
N ASN A 87 26.10 -32.00 -11.21
CA ASN A 87 26.54 -32.42 -12.53
C ASN A 87 26.89 -31.18 -13.36
N THR A 88 28.15 -31.09 -13.80
CA THR A 88 28.69 -29.94 -14.54
C THR A 88 27.98 -29.62 -15.84
N ASN A 89 27.20 -30.55 -16.40
CA ASN A 89 26.45 -30.39 -17.64
C ASN A 89 24.93 -30.37 -17.42
N ALA A 90 24.46 -30.45 -16.18
CA ALA A 90 23.03 -30.38 -15.90
C ALA A 90 22.51 -28.95 -15.98
N THR A 91 21.25 -28.83 -16.41
CA THR A 91 20.47 -27.60 -16.36
C THR A 91 20.02 -27.33 -14.92
N LEU A 92 20.16 -26.10 -14.44
CA LEU A 92 19.54 -25.68 -13.18
C LEU A 92 18.08 -25.33 -13.46
N ASN A 93 17.14 -26.01 -12.80
CA ASN A 93 15.70 -25.83 -13.03
C ASN A 93 14.98 -25.38 -11.75
N ILE A 94 14.30 -24.24 -11.79
CA ILE A 94 13.36 -23.81 -10.76
C ILE A 94 11.94 -23.97 -11.30
N LYS A 95 11.07 -24.59 -10.51
CA LYS A 95 9.68 -24.84 -10.87
C LYS A 95 8.75 -24.16 -9.88
N TRP A 96 7.72 -23.49 -10.38
CA TRP A 96 6.63 -22.95 -9.58
C TRP A 96 5.32 -23.02 -10.37
N THR A 97 4.22 -22.85 -9.67
CA THR A 97 2.87 -22.81 -10.24
C THR A 97 2.21 -21.48 -9.89
N ILE A 98 1.49 -20.91 -10.85
CA ILE A 98 0.76 -19.66 -10.70
C ILE A 98 -0.74 -19.96 -10.77
N GLU A 99 -1.47 -19.44 -9.79
CA GLU A 99 -2.93 -19.46 -9.79
C GLU A 99 -3.50 -18.03 -9.66
N PRO A 100 -4.43 -17.63 -10.54
CA PRO A 100 -4.94 -18.40 -11.69
C PRO A 100 -3.89 -18.62 -12.80
N PRO A 101 -4.00 -19.69 -13.61
CA PRO A 101 -3.01 -20.06 -14.65
C PRO A 101 -2.71 -18.99 -15.72
N THR A 102 -3.59 -18.00 -15.85
CA THR A 102 -3.49 -16.90 -16.82
C THR A 102 -2.84 -15.65 -16.23
N THR A 103 -2.43 -15.67 -14.96
CA THR A 103 -1.92 -14.48 -14.27
C THR A 103 -0.57 -14.08 -14.85
N PRO A 104 -0.43 -12.83 -15.36
CA PRO A 104 0.87 -12.32 -15.76
C PRO A 104 1.78 -12.13 -14.55
N PHE A 105 3.08 -12.23 -14.74
CA PHE A 105 4.05 -11.95 -13.67
C PHE A 105 5.35 -11.35 -14.22
N TYR A 106 6.05 -10.61 -13.38
CA TYR A 106 7.43 -10.19 -13.60
C TYR A 106 8.37 -11.11 -12.85
N SER A 107 9.50 -11.44 -13.46
CA SER A 107 10.59 -12.19 -12.83
C SER A 107 11.85 -11.34 -12.76
N TYR A 108 12.53 -11.39 -11.61
CA TYR A 108 13.78 -10.71 -11.34
C TYR A 108 14.78 -11.77 -10.90
N ILE A 109 15.82 -11.98 -11.71
CA ILE A 109 16.76 -13.07 -11.53
C ILE A 109 18.12 -12.49 -11.21
N HIS A 110 18.63 -12.78 -10.02
CA HIS A 110 19.81 -12.14 -9.48
C HIS A 110 21.04 -13.04 -9.57
N PHE A 111 22.14 -12.44 -10.04
CA PHE A 111 23.39 -13.14 -10.30
C PHE A 111 24.60 -12.39 -9.74
N ALA A 112 25.59 -13.15 -9.29
CA ALA A 112 26.95 -12.72 -9.02
C ALA A 112 27.89 -13.93 -9.11
N GLU A 113 29.04 -13.81 -9.79
CA GLU A 113 30.05 -14.88 -9.76
C GLU A 113 30.80 -14.83 -8.43
N LEU A 114 30.57 -15.85 -7.60
CA LEU A 114 31.12 -15.96 -6.25
C LEU A 114 32.45 -16.74 -6.22
N GLN A 115 32.71 -17.56 -7.23
CA GLN A 115 33.90 -18.39 -7.31
C GLN A 115 35.06 -17.62 -7.95
N SER A 116 36.27 -17.82 -7.42
CA SER A 116 37.49 -17.38 -8.12
C SER A 116 37.76 -18.33 -9.28
N LEU A 117 37.51 -17.86 -10.51
CA LEU A 117 37.67 -18.64 -11.74
C LEU A 117 39.15 -18.75 -12.13
N ARG A 118 39.59 -19.94 -12.56
CA ARG A 118 40.91 -20.11 -13.19
C ARG A 118 40.91 -19.49 -14.58
N ALA A 119 42.09 -19.27 -15.17
CA ALA A 119 42.23 -18.65 -16.50
C ALA A 119 41.44 -19.36 -17.61
N ASN A 120 41.22 -20.67 -17.50
CA ASN A 120 40.48 -21.48 -18.47
C ASN A 120 39.02 -21.73 -18.05
N ASP A 121 38.62 -21.28 -16.86
CA ASP A 121 37.26 -21.49 -16.38
C ASP A 121 36.34 -20.41 -16.95
N THR A 122 35.25 -20.85 -17.56
CA THR A 122 34.24 -19.98 -18.14
C THR A 122 32.86 -20.41 -17.66
N ARG A 123 32.06 -19.43 -17.22
CA ARG A 123 30.65 -19.64 -16.95
C ARG A 123 29.79 -18.83 -17.90
N GLU A 124 29.05 -19.53 -18.74
CA GLU A 124 28.14 -18.95 -19.72
C GLU A 124 26.92 -19.86 -19.85
N PHE A 125 25.74 -19.28 -19.71
CA PHE A 125 24.48 -20.03 -19.81
C PHE A 125 23.38 -19.16 -20.42
N ASN A 126 22.40 -19.81 -21.01
CA ASN A 126 21.15 -19.19 -21.45
C ASN A 126 20.12 -19.34 -20.34
N VAL A 127 19.28 -18.33 -20.18
CA VAL A 127 18.11 -18.36 -19.31
C VAL A 127 16.89 -18.57 -20.21
N THR A 128 16.08 -19.57 -19.87
CA THR A 128 14.86 -19.88 -20.61
C THR A 128 13.71 -20.08 -19.64
N LEU A 129 12.51 -19.64 -20.02
CA LEU A 129 11.27 -19.91 -19.29
C LEU A 129 10.42 -20.88 -20.11
N ASN A 130 10.09 -22.03 -19.54
CA ASN A 130 9.34 -23.10 -20.22
C ASN A 130 9.96 -23.54 -21.57
N GLY A 131 11.30 -23.49 -21.66
CA GLY A 131 12.05 -23.81 -22.87
C GLY A 131 12.16 -22.66 -23.88
N GLU A 132 11.41 -21.58 -23.72
CA GLU A 132 11.52 -20.38 -24.55
C GLU A 132 12.65 -19.47 -24.06
N TYR A 133 13.41 -18.92 -24.99
CA TYR A 133 14.59 -18.13 -24.69
C TYR A 133 14.22 -16.76 -24.11
N THR A 134 14.71 -16.43 -22.92
CA THR A 134 14.47 -15.13 -22.28
C THR A 134 15.73 -14.28 -22.29
N PHE A 135 16.85 -14.80 -21.78
CA PHE A 135 18.12 -14.06 -21.72
C PHE A 135 19.32 -14.91 -22.12
N GLY A 136 20.34 -14.27 -22.69
CA GLY A 136 21.66 -14.88 -22.86
C GLY A 136 22.39 -14.46 -24.14
N PRO A 137 23.50 -15.14 -24.45
CA PRO A 137 24.29 -15.92 -23.50
C PRO A 137 24.76 -15.02 -22.36
N TYR A 138 24.59 -15.46 -21.12
CA TYR A 138 24.86 -14.67 -19.93
C TYR A 138 26.05 -15.24 -19.14
N SER A 139 26.94 -14.34 -18.71
CA SER A 139 28.10 -14.65 -17.86
C SER A 139 28.10 -13.70 -16.66
N PRO A 140 27.83 -14.20 -15.44
CA PRO A 140 27.86 -13.39 -14.23
C PRO A 140 29.23 -12.71 -14.01
N LYS A 141 29.22 -11.50 -13.46
CA LYS A 141 30.45 -10.76 -13.16
C LYS A 141 31.02 -11.16 -11.79
N PRO A 142 32.36 -11.31 -11.67
CA PRO A 142 33.00 -11.62 -10.38
C PRO A 142 32.65 -10.59 -9.31
N LEU A 143 32.08 -11.06 -8.21
CA LEU A 143 31.73 -10.29 -7.01
C LEU A 143 30.92 -9.01 -7.31
N LYS A 144 30.14 -9.00 -8.39
CA LYS A 144 29.29 -7.87 -8.76
C LYS A 144 27.88 -8.38 -9.00
N THR A 145 26.91 -7.75 -8.34
CA THR A 145 25.50 -8.13 -8.50
C THR A 145 24.91 -7.54 -9.77
N GLU A 146 24.14 -8.37 -10.48
CA GLU A 146 23.37 -7.99 -11.64
C GLU A 146 21.99 -8.67 -11.56
N THR A 147 20.96 -7.98 -12.06
CA THR A 147 19.58 -8.51 -12.10
C THR A 147 19.13 -8.55 -13.55
N LEU A 148 18.69 -9.71 -14.00
CA LEU A 148 18.01 -9.88 -15.28
C LEU A 148 16.50 -9.80 -15.03
N GLN A 149 15.81 -9.02 -15.86
CA GLN A 149 14.36 -8.82 -15.79
C GLN A 149 13.82 -8.54 -17.19
N ASP A 150 12.57 -8.91 -17.44
CA ASP A 150 11.83 -8.43 -18.60
C ASP A 150 11.02 -7.18 -18.21
N LEU A 151 10.85 -6.27 -19.17
CA LEU A 151 10.01 -5.08 -19.02
C LEU A 151 8.53 -5.39 -19.27
N SER A 152 8.23 -6.53 -19.90
CA SER A 152 6.87 -7.02 -20.12
C SER A 152 6.58 -8.21 -19.22
N PRO A 153 5.35 -8.33 -18.68
CA PRO A 153 5.02 -9.46 -17.84
C PRO A 153 4.89 -10.74 -18.65
N GLU A 154 5.41 -11.83 -18.10
CA GLU A 154 5.43 -13.16 -18.66
C GLU A 154 4.18 -13.94 -18.22
N GLN A 155 3.81 -14.97 -18.99
CA GLN A 155 2.73 -15.92 -18.64
C GLN A 155 3.16 -17.34 -18.98
N CYS A 156 2.80 -18.29 -18.12
CA CYS A 156 3.09 -19.70 -18.32
C CYS A 156 1.84 -20.46 -18.75
N THR A 157 1.93 -21.22 -19.84
CA THR A 157 0.82 -22.07 -20.32
C THR A 157 0.38 -23.05 -19.23
N GLY A 158 -0.88 -22.95 -18.81
CA GLY A 158 -1.42 -23.81 -17.75
C GLY A 158 -0.89 -23.51 -16.35
N GLY A 159 -0.27 -22.34 -16.13
CA GLY A 159 0.18 -21.87 -14.82
C GLY A 159 1.48 -22.53 -14.33
N ALA A 160 1.96 -23.58 -15.00
CA ALA A 160 3.21 -24.26 -14.63
C ALA A 160 4.41 -23.55 -15.27
N CYS A 161 5.27 -22.98 -14.44
CA CYS A 161 6.47 -22.27 -14.86
C CYS A 161 7.73 -23.07 -14.51
N ILE A 162 8.68 -23.09 -15.44
CA ILE A 162 9.99 -23.72 -15.31
C ILE A 162 11.05 -22.74 -15.80
N LEU A 163 11.75 -22.09 -14.87
CA LEU A 163 12.97 -21.35 -15.20
C LEU A 163 14.12 -22.33 -15.34
N GLN A 164 14.87 -22.21 -16.42
CA GLN A 164 15.99 -23.09 -16.73
C GLN A 164 17.22 -22.26 -17.08
N LEU A 165 18.34 -22.58 -16.43
CA LEU A 165 19.64 -22.04 -16.78
C LEU A 165 20.40 -23.14 -17.50
N VAL A 166 20.60 -22.96 -18.80
CA VAL A 166 21.14 -23.95 -19.73
C VAL A 166 22.58 -23.58 -20.07
N LYS A 167 23.53 -24.39 -19.62
CA LYS A 167 24.97 -24.24 -19.92
C LYS A 167 25.21 -24.16 -21.44
N THR A 168 26.01 -23.21 -21.90
CA THR A 168 26.41 -23.15 -23.32
C THR A 168 27.60 -24.07 -23.60
N LEU A 169 27.85 -24.37 -24.88
CA LEU A 169 29.01 -25.15 -25.31
C LEU A 169 30.36 -24.46 -25.02
N LYS A 170 30.36 -23.14 -24.80
CA LYS A 170 31.57 -22.37 -24.47
C LYS A 170 31.92 -22.40 -22.99
N SER A 171 30.97 -22.80 -22.15
CA SER A 171 31.13 -22.79 -20.71
C SER A 171 31.80 -24.07 -20.22
N THR A 172 32.81 -23.94 -19.36
CA THR A 172 33.40 -25.09 -18.67
C THR A 172 32.65 -25.42 -17.38
N LEU A 173 32.12 -24.40 -16.69
CA LEU A 173 31.40 -24.53 -15.44
C LEU A 173 29.88 -24.68 -15.61
N PRO A 174 29.17 -25.33 -14.67
CA PRO A 174 27.71 -25.36 -14.67
C PRO A 174 27.10 -23.95 -14.46
N PRO A 175 25.80 -23.73 -14.73
CA PRO A 175 25.14 -22.47 -14.38
C PRO A 175 25.14 -22.22 -12.87
N LEU A 176 24.99 -20.96 -12.46
CA LEU A 176 24.87 -20.58 -11.05
C LEU A 176 23.71 -19.59 -10.90
N LEU A 177 23.02 -19.62 -9.77
CA LEU A 177 21.93 -18.69 -9.46
C LEU A 177 22.00 -18.24 -8.00
N ASN A 178 21.90 -16.95 -7.73
CA ASN A 178 21.97 -16.39 -6.38
C ASN A 178 20.59 -16.24 -5.74
N ALA A 179 19.63 -15.65 -6.47
CA ALA A 179 18.28 -15.44 -5.96
C ALA A 179 17.29 -15.16 -7.09
N ILE A 180 15.99 -15.29 -6.79
CA ILE A 180 14.90 -14.92 -7.70
C ILE A 180 13.74 -14.31 -6.94
N GLU A 181 13.18 -13.23 -7.49
CA GLU A 181 11.91 -12.63 -7.07
C GLU A 181 10.90 -12.75 -8.22
N ALA A 182 9.64 -13.02 -7.90
CA ALA A 182 8.57 -13.09 -8.89
C ALA A 182 7.33 -12.36 -8.37
N PHE A 183 6.74 -11.50 -9.20
CA PHE A 183 5.62 -10.63 -8.82
C PHE A 183 4.49 -10.79 -9.81
N THR A 184 3.31 -11.24 -9.35
CA THR A 184 2.13 -11.28 -10.21
C THR A 184 1.64 -9.88 -10.52
N VAL A 185 1.08 -9.70 -11.72
CA VAL A 185 0.41 -8.47 -12.12
C VAL A 185 -1.01 -8.55 -11.61
N ILE A 186 -1.33 -7.64 -10.69
CA ILE A 186 -2.70 -7.40 -10.27
C ILE A 186 -3.21 -6.24 -11.10
N ASP A 187 -4.14 -6.53 -12.00
CA ASP A 187 -4.90 -5.48 -12.67
C ASP A 187 -5.82 -4.85 -11.62
N PHE A 188 -5.54 -3.59 -11.27
CA PHE A 188 -6.46 -2.78 -10.49
C PHE A 188 -7.47 -2.16 -11.46
N PRO A 189 -8.71 -2.66 -11.58
CA PRO A 189 -9.72 -2.02 -12.44
C PRO A 189 -10.06 -0.60 -11.96
N GLN A 190 -9.74 -0.27 -10.71
CA GLN A 190 -9.88 1.02 -10.05
C GLN A 190 -8.78 1.13 -8.98
N MET A 191 -8.14 2.30 -8.83
CA MET A 191 -7.43 2.58 -7.58
C MET A 191 -8.45 2.50 -6.45
N GLU A 192 -8.24 1.62 -5.47
CA GLU A 192 -9.04 1.58 -4.25
C GLU A 192 -8.72 2.83 -3.41
N THR A 193 -9.28 3.97 -3.82
CA THR A 193 -9.54 5.04 -2.86
C THR A 193 -10.70 4.61 -2.01
N ASN A 194 -10.56 4.78 -0.70
CA ASN A 194 -11.65 4.48 0.22
C ASN A 194 -12.81 5.44 -0.08
N GLU A 195 -14.03 5.10 0.35
CA GLU A 195 -15.16 6.03 0.23
C GLU A 195 -14.84 7.37 0.91
N ASP A 196 -14.01 7.32 1.96
CA ASP A 196 -13.58 8.43 2.81
C ASP A 196 -12.04 8.66 2.80
N ASP A 197 -11.48 9.15 1.69
CA ASP A 197 -10.06 9.52 1.66
C ASP A 197 -9.82 10.90 2.33
N ASP A 198 -9.07 10.87 3.44
CA ASP A 198 -8.60 12.05 4.17
C ASP A 198 -7.11 12.27 3.93
N LEU A 199 -6.78 13.36 3.22
CA LEU A 199 -5.43 13.84 2.96
C LEU A 199 -5.21 15.24 3.55
N SER A 200 -6.04 15.62 4.54
CA SER A 200 -5.90 16.90 5.24
C SER A 200 -4.55 16.99 5.97
N SER A 201 -4.00 18.20 6.08
CA SER A 201 -2.76 18.47 6.84
C SER A 201 -1.55 17.59 6.47
N SER A 202 -1.50 17.09 5.24
CA SER A 202 -0.48 16.13 4.80
C SER A 202 0.78 16.79 4.20
N GLY A 203 0.84 18.12 4.19
CA GLY A 203 1.95 18.89 3.63
C GLY A 203 2.03 18.81 2.10
N LEU A 204 0.91 18.55 1.43
CA LEU A 204 0.85 18.45 -0.03
C LEU A 204 1.13 19.82 -0.67
N THR A 205 1.83 19.81 -1.80
CA THR A 205 2.19 21.01 -2.57
C THR A 205 1.92 20.78 -4.06
N GLY A 206 1.98 21.84 -4.87
CA GLY A 206 1.76 21.73 -6.31
C GLY A 206 0.29 21.89 -6.70
N VAL A 207 -0.10 21.36 -7.86
CA VAL A 207 -1.45 21.54 -8.45
C VAL A 207 -2.26 20.25 -8.42
N ILE A 208 -3.59 20.35 -8.38
CA ILE A 208 -4.49 19.20 -8.46
C ILE A 208 -4.52 18.69 -9.91
N THR A 209 -3.96 17.50 -10.16
CA THR A 209 -3.84 16.91 -11.51
C THR A 209 -4.89 15.83 -11.78
N GLN A 210 -4.99 15.36 -13.03
CA GLN A 210 -6.00 14.38 -13.46
C GLN A 210 -5.89 12.99 -12.81
N GLY A 211 -4.93 12.74 -11.90
CA GLY A 211 -4.80 11.47 -11.19
C GLY A 211 -6.08 11.03 -10.47
N PHE A 212 -6.91 11.99 -10.04
CA PHE A 212 -8.19 11.71 -9.37
C PHE A 212 -9.34 11.36 -10.32
N LYS A 213 -9.18 11.57 -11.65
CA LYS A 213 -10.28 11.42 -12.62
C LYS A 213 -10.84 10.00 -12.68
N ASN A 214 -10.01 9.00 -12.42
CA ASN A 214 -10.39 7.58 -12.52
C ASN A 214 -10.87 6.98 -11.19
N LEU A 215 -11.06 7.80 -10.14
CA LEU A 215 -11.48 7.35 -8.82
C LEU A 215 -13.01 7.29 -8.72
N THR A 216 -13.63 6.27 -9.31
CA THR A 216 -15.10 6.24 -9.46
C THR A 216 -15.88 5.83 -8.21
N HIS A 217 -15.18 5.45 -7.13
CA HIS A 217 -15.78 5.09 -5.84
C HIS A 217 -15.61 6.17 -4.76
N LEU A 218 -14.80 7.20 -5.01
CA LEU A 218 -14.49 8.24 -4.03
C LEU A 218 -15.74 9.09 -3.71
N GLN A 219 -16.17 9.10 -2.45
CA GLN A 219 -17.34 9.88 -2.00
C GLN A 219 -16.94 11.14 -1.25
N TYR A 220 -15.91 11.06 -0.43
CA TYR A 220 -15.40 12.14 0.39
C TYR A 220 -13.91 12.34 0.08
N LEU A 221 -13.57 13.58 -0.30
CA LEU A 221 -12.19 14.00 -0.58
C LEU A 221 -11.84 15.19 0.32
N ASP A 222 -10.97 14.98 1.29
CA ASP A 222 -10.41 16.07 2.09
C ASP A 222 -8.95 16.35 1.71
N LEU A 223 -8.71 17.53 1.14
CA LEU A 223 -7.38 18.07 0.81
C LEU A 223 -7.09 19.34 1.62
N SER A 224 -7.83 19.60 2.69
CA SER A 224 -7.72 20.84 3.45
C SER A 224 -6.40 20.99 4.20
N ASP A 225 -6.06 22.22 4.53
CA ASP A 225 -4.86 22.57 5.31
C ASP A 225 -3.56 22.04 4.70
N ASN A 226 -3.46 22.13 3.38
CA ASN A 226 -2.26 21.83 2.60
C ASN A 226 -1.71 23.11 1.94
N ASN A 227 -0.63 23.01 1.17
CA ASN A 227 -0.05 24.13 0.43
C ASN A 227 -0.24 23.94 -1.08
N LEU A 228 -1.43 23.47 -1.48
CA LEU A 228 -1.82 23.30 -2.89
C LEU A 228 -2.01 24.66 -3.55
N THR A 229 -1.68 24.74 -4.83
CA THR A 229 -1.64 25.96 -5.66
C THR A 229 -2.33 25.71 -7.01
N GLY A 230 -2.52 26.76 -7.80
CA GLY A 230 -3.17 26.65 -9.11
C GLY A 230 -4.69 26.62 -9.03
N GLU A 231 -5.34 26.37 -10.18
CA GLU A 231 -6.81 26.38 -10.28
C GLU A 231 -7.46 25.09 -9.79
N ILE A 232 -8.73 25.18 -9.35
CA ILE A 232 -9.55 24.00 -9.09
C ILE A 232 -9.93 23.35 -10.43
N PRO A 233 -9.57 22.08 -10.68
CA PRO A 233 -9.79 21.48 -11.97
C PRO A 233 -11.26 21.04 -12.16
N LYS A 234 -11.77 21.27 -13.37
CA LYS A 234 -13.17 20.97 -13.74
C LYS A 234 -13.51 19.47 -13.67
N PHE A 235 -12.53 18.58 -13.86
CA PHE A 235 -12.75 17.13 -13.89
C PHE A 235 -13.28 16.58 -12.57
N LEU A 236 -13.09 17.29 -11.44
CA LEU A 236 -13.65 16.88 -10.14
C LEU A 236 -15.18 16.80 -10.18
N ALA A 237 -15.83 17.52 -11.10
CA ALA A 237 -17.27 17.42 -11.33
C ALA A 237 -17.67 16.14 -12.10
N ASP A 238 -16.74 15.54 -12.86
CA ASP A 238 -17.00 14.37 -13.69
C ASP A 238 -17.07 13.08 -12.86
N ILE A 239 -16.43 13.08 -11.68
CA ILE A 239 -16.44 11.96 -10.73
C ILE A 239 -17.84 11.85 -10.12
N GLN A 240 -18.59 10.83 -10.51
CA GLN A 240 -20.01 10.73 -10.17
C GLN A 240 -20.25 10.45 -8.68
N SER A 241 -19.39 9.64 -8.06
CA SER A 241 -19.47 9.23 -6.65
C SER A 241 -19.24 10.36 -5.64
N LEU A 242 -18.57 11.46 -6.02
CA LEU A 242 -18.20 12.51 -5.07
C LEU A 242 -19.42 13.23 -4.48
N LEU A 243 -19.50 13.19 -3.16
CA LEU A 243 -20.49 13.84 -2.30
C LEU A 243 -19.89 15.02 -1.55
N VAL A 244 -18.62 14.96 -1.18
CA VAL A 244 -17.95 16.01 -0.41
C VAL A 244 -16.55 16.26 -0.94
N ILE A 245 -16.20 17.53 -1.11
CA ILE A 245 -14.84 17.99 -1.42
C ILE A 245 -14.48 19.11 -0.45
N ASN A 246 -13.41 18.92 0.32
CA ASN A 246 -12.86 19.94 1.20
C ASN A 246 -11.48 20.39 0.68
N LEU A 247 -11.41 21.63 0.18
CA LEU A 247 -10.20 22.27 -0.33
C LEU A 247 -9.79 23.46 0.54
N SER A 248 -10.32 23.59 1.76
CA SER A 248 -10.07 24.76 2.59
C SER A 248 -8.62 24.88 3.04
N GLY A 249 -8.17 26.08 3.39
CA GLY A 249 -6.82 26.27 3.96
C GLY A 249 -5.69 25.92 3.01
N ASN A 250 -5.86 26.18 1.71
CA ASN A 250 -4.83 26.02 0.68
C ASN A 250 -4.47 27.37 0.03
N ASN A 251 -3.63 27.35 -1.00
CA ASN A 251 -3.24 28.53 -1.78
C ASN A 251 -3.75 28.45 -3.24
N LEU A 252 -4.97 27.93 -3.42
CA LEU A 252 -5.61 27.81 -4.73
C LEU A 252 -5.98 29.19 -5.29
N THR A 253 -5.94 29.29 -6.61
CA THR A 253 -6.12 30.53 -7.38
C THR A 253 -7.20 30.37 -8.45
N GLY A 254 -7.55 31.46 -9.15
CA GLY A 254 -8.52 31.40 -10.25
C GLY A 254 -9.96 31.40 -9.74
N SER A 255 -10.90 30.82 -10.49
CA SER A 255 -12.33 30.79 -10.11
C SER A 255 -12.81 29.39 -9.83
N VAL A 256 -13.80 29.24 -8.92
CA VAL A 256 -14.43 27.93 -8.70
C VAL A 256 -15.18 27.48 -9.96
N PRO A 257 -14.90 26.30 -10.52
CA PRO A 257 -15.60 25.77 -11.67
C PRO A 257 -17.11 25.73 -11.51
N PHE A 258 -17.83 26.32 -12.48
CA PHE A 258 -19.29 26.27 -12.51
C PHE A 258 -19.84 24.83 -12.53
N SER A 259 -19.11 23.88 -13.13
CA SER A 259 -19.47 22.46 -13.14
C SER A 259 -19.52 21.85 -11.72
N LEU A 260 -18.64 22.29 -10.81
CA LEU A 260 -18.68 21.86 -9.41
C LEU A 260 -19.83 22.50 -8.65
N LEU A 261 -20.12 23.78 -8.92
CA LEU A 261 -21.23 24.51 -8.30
C LEU A 261 -22.61 23.96 -8.70
N GLN A 262 -22.72 23.36 -9.89
CA GLN A 262 -23.96 22.76 -10.38
C GLN A 262 -24.13 21.27 -10.05
N LYS A 263 -23.09 20.59 -9.55
CA LYS A 263 -23.16 19.15 -9.25
C LYS A 263 -24.12 18.92 -8.08
N LYS A 264 -25.29 18.33 -8.37
CA LYS A 264 -26.34 18.09 -7.38
C LYS A 264 -25.82 17.15 -6.28
N GLY A 265 -26.02 17.57 -5.03
CA GLY A 265 -25.66 16.76 -3.85
C GLY A 265 -24.21 16.91 -3.40
N LEU A 266 -23.36 17.62 -4.17
CA LEU A 266 -21.98 17.89 -3.79
C LEU A 266 -21.91 18.97 -2.71
N LYS A 267 -21.18 18.69 -1.63
CA LYS A 267 -20.75 19.67 -0.63
C LYS A 267 -19.30 20.06 -0.90
N LEU A 268 -19.10 21.30 -1.34
CA LEU A 268 -17.81 21.91 -1.61
C LEU A 268 -17.46 22.92 -0.50
N ASN A 269 -16.27 22.78 0.09
CA ASN A 269 -15.65 23.78 0.96
C ASN A 269 -14.35 24.29 0.32
N VAL A 270 -14.23 25.60 0.16
CA VAL A 270 -13.07 26.28 -0.44
C VAL A 270 -12.56 27.44 0.42
N GLN A 271 -13.02 27.54 1.67
CA GLN A 271 -12.69 28.65 2.56
C GLN A 271 -11.18 28.72 2.84
N GLY A 272 -10.65 29.92 3.13
CA GLY A 272 -9.23 30.07 3.46
C GLY A 272 -8.26 29.89 2.27
N ASN A 273 -8.73 30.00 1.02
CA ASN A 273 -7.88 30.16 -0.16
C ASN A 273 -7.78 31.65 -0.54
N PRO A 274 -6.65 32.34 -0.28
CA PRO A 274 -6.58 33.80 -0.34
C PRO A 274 -6.70 34.40 -1.75
N HIS A 275 -6.41 33.61 -2.79
CA HIS A 275 -6.39 34.05 -4.18
C HIS A 275 -7.48 33.39 -5.05
N LEU A 276 -8.39 32.64 -4.43
CA LEU A 276 -9.48 31.98 -5.11
C LEU A 276 -10.70 32.91 -5.19
N LEU A 277 -11.16 33.15 -6.41
CA LEU A 277 -12.36 33.90 -6.71
C LEU A 277 -13.58 33.00 -6.57
N CYS A 278 -14.37 33.26 -5.56
CA CYS A 278 -15.74 32.77 -5.47
C CYS A 278 -16.68 33.97 -5.59
N THR A 279 -17.63 33.93 -6.52
CA THR A 279 -18.70 34.92 -6.57
C THR A 279 -19.60 34.74 -5.36
N ASP A 280 -19.76 35.81 -4.58
CA ASP A 280 -20.48 35.82 -3.31
C ASP A 280 -21.85 35.12 -3.43
N GLY A 281 -22.02 34.02 -2.70
CA GLY A 281 -23.27 33.27 -2.58
C GLY A 281 -23.35 31.94 -3.34
N LEU A 282 -22.40 31.61 -4.23
CA LEU A 282 -22.44 30.33 -4.98
C LEU A 282 -21.59 29.21 -4.36
N CYS A 283 -20.46 29.51 -3.71
CA CYS A 283 -19.63 28.47 -3.07
C CYS A 283 -19.99 28.21 -1.60
N ALA A 284 -20.92 28.99 -1.04
CA ALA A 284 -21.61 28.62 0.19
C ALA A 284 -22.68 27.61 -0.19
N ASN A 285 -22.37 26.32 -0.07
CA ASN A 285 -23.42 25.32 -0.14
C ASN A 285 -24.48 25.66 0.89
N LYS A 286 -25.75 25.53 0.48
CA LYS A 286 -26.89 25.33 1.39
C LYS A 286 -26.71 23.99 2.11
N GLY A 287 -25.61 23.84 2.86
CA GLY A 287 -25.63 23.05 4.07
C GLY A 287 -26.64 23.72 4.97
N ASP A 288 -27.52 22.92 5.54
CA ASP A 288 -28.64 23.33 6.35
C ASP A 288 -28.43 24.71 6.98
N GLU A 289 -29.33 25.64 6.64
CA GLU A 289 -29.77 26.54 7.69
C GLU A 289 -30.13 25.60 8.85
N HIS A 290 -29.23 25.46 9.82
CA HIS A 290 -29.67 25.69 11.17
C HIS A 290 -30.39 27.03 11.11
N LYS A 291 -31.69 26.97 10.79
CA LYS A 291 -32.67 27.70 11.58
C LYS A 291 -32.14 27.48 12.97
N LYS A 292 -31.51 28.52 13.50
CA LYS A 292 -31.58 28.79 14.91
C LYS A 292 -33.08 28.81 15.12
N LYS A 293 -33.67 27.64 15.40
CA LYS A 293 -34.92 27.56 16.12
C LYS A 293 -34.48 28.22 17.42
N SER A 294 -34.66 29.54 17.48
CA SER A 294 -34.99 30.19 18.72
C SER A 294 -36.14 29.35 19.24
N ILE A 295 -35.81 28.38 20.08
CA ILE A 295 -36.77 27.81 20.99
C ILE A 295 -37.03 28.98 21.94
N THR A 296 -37.91 29.90 21.53
CA THR A 296 -38.76 30.58 22.49
C THR A 296 -39.53 29.46 23.15
N VAL A 297 -38.98 28.95 24.25
CA VAL A 297 -39.73 28.14 25.20
C VAL A 297 -40.91 29.03 25.59
N PRO A 298 -42.16 28.67 25.25
CA PRO A 298 -43.27 29.33 25.89
C PRO A 298 -43.08 29.02 27.37
N LEU A 299 -42.96 30.07 28.19
CA LEU A 299 -42.98 29.96 29.64
C LEU A 299 -44.39 29.51 30.06
N VAL A 300 -44.74 28.27 29.74
CA VAL A 300 -45.86 27.53 30.31
C VAL A 300 -45.24 26.32 30.98
N ALA A 301 -44.34 26.59 31.92
CA ALA A 301 -44.14 25.68 33.03
C ALA A 301 -45.50 25.60 33.73
N SER A 302 -46.14 24.45 33.62
CA SER A 302 -47.37 24.08 34.29
C SER A 302 -47.48 24.73 35.67
N ILE A 303 -48.32 25.76 35.79
CA ILE A 303 -48.76 26.33 37.08
C ILE A 303 -49.31 25.19 37.98
N ALA A 304 -49.85 24.13 37.38
CA ALA A 304 -50.27 22.91 38.04
C ALA A 304 -49.15 22.14 38.77
N SER A 305 -47.92 22.13 38.24
CA SER A 305 -46.80 21.39 38.84
C SER A 305 -46.18 22.15 40.02
N ILE A 306 -46.16 23.48 39.97
CA ILE A 306 -45.68 24.32 41.08
C ILE A 306 -46.73 24.37 42.21
N ALA A 307 -48.02 24.47 41.88
CA ALA A 307 -49.09 24.37 42.88
C ALA A 307 -49.11 23.01 43.59
N GLY A 308 -48.85 21.92 42.86
CA GLY A 308 -48.73 20.57 43.43
C GLY A 308 -47.58 20.44 44.44
N LEU A 309 -46.40 21.00 44.12
CA LEU A 309 -45.25 21.02 45.02
C LEU A 309 -45.50 21.88 46.28
N ILE A 310 -46.15 23.03 46.15
CA ILE A 310 -46.49 23.89 47.29
C ILE A 310 -47.54 23.21 48.19
N CYS A 311 -48.58 22.60 47.63
CA CYS A 311 -49.56 21.83 48.40
C CYS A 311 -48.93 20.65 49.14
N ALA A 312 -48.00 19.92 48.52
CA ALA A 312 -47.28 18.82 49.15
C ALA A 312 -46.40 19.30 50.33
N LEU A 313 -45.71 20.44 50.18
CA LEU A 313 -44.90 21.03 51.25
C LEU A 313 -45.76 21.54 52.41
N VAL A 314 -46.90 22.16 52.13
CA VAL A 314 -47.87 22.59 53.17
C VAL A 314 -48.45 21.38 53.91
N LEU A 315 -48.81 20.31 53.19
CA LEU A 315 -49.28 19.06 53.80
C LEU A 315 -48.19 18.42 54.68
N LEU A 316 -46.94 18.37 54.22
CA LEU A 316 -45.82 17.88 55.03
C LEU A 316 -45.57 18.74 56.26
N PHE A 317 -45.75 20.06 56.17
CA PHE A 317 -45.63 20.96 57.32
C PHE A 317 -46.76 20.77 58.33
N ILE A 318 -47.99 20.53 57.86
CA ILE A 318 -49.15 20.22 58.71
C ILE A 318 -48.98 18.85 59.38
N LEU A 319 -48.44 17.86 58.66
CA LEU A 319 -48.17 16.51 59.19
C LEU A 319 -47.01 16.52 60.21
N LYS A 320 -45.96 17.34 59.98
CA LYS A 320 -44.89 17.58 60.98
C LYS A 320 -45.39 18.30 62.23
N LYS A 321 -46.44 19.11 62.13
CA LYS A 321 -47.06 19.74 63.31
C LYS A 321 -47.86 18.77 64.20
N LYS A 322 -48.09 17.53 63.76
CA LYS A 322 -48.91 16.52 64.47
C LYS A 322 -48.12 15.37 65.09
N THR A 323 -46.79 15.44 65.18
CA THR A 323 -46.03 14.51 66.03
C THR A 323 -45.85 15.11 67.42
N PRO A 324 -46.41 14.51 68.49
CA PRO A 324 -46.27 15.02 69.85
C PRO A 324 -44.84 14.77 70.36
N LEU A 325 -44.29 15.80 71.02
CA LEU A 325 -43.03 15.74 71.77
C LEU A 325 -43.06 14.59 72.79
N LYS A 326 -42.15 13.63 72.66
CA LYS A 326 -41.72 12.83 73.81
C LYS A 326 -40.68 13.65 74.56
N PHE A 327 -41.04 14.03 75.78
CA PHE A 327 -40.22 14.67 76.80
C PHE A 327 -39.31 13.61 77.43
N GLU A 328 -38.01 13.86 77.51
CA GLU A 328 -37.18 13.28 78.57
C GLU A 328 -36.02 14.24 78.87
N ASP A 329 -35.84 14.49 80.17
CA ASP A 329 -35.18 15.62 80.79
C ASP A 329 -33.65 15.53 80.80
N TYR A 330 -33.01 16.68 80.99
CA TYR A 330 -31.58 16.86 81.24
C TYR A 330 -31.18 16.45 82.68
N VAL A 331 -29.93 16.00 82.80
CA VAL A 331 -29.05 15.81 83.99
C VAL A 331 -28.91 14.37 84.48
#